data_AF-W4RXJ9-F1
#
_entry.id   AF-W4RXJ9-F1
#
_cell.length_a   1.000
_cell.length_b   1.000
_cell.length_c   1.000
_cell.angle_alpha   90.00
_cell.angle_beta   90.00
_cell.angle_gamma   90.00
#
_symmetry.space_group_name_H-M   'P 1'
#
loop_
_entity.id
_entity.type
_entity.pdbx_description
1 polymer ?
#
loop_
_entity_poly.entity_id
_entity_poly.type
_entity_poly.pdbx_seq_one_letter_code
_entity_poly.pdbx_strand_id
1 'polypeptide(L)'
;MKHQFAFWLSSVIAIAITPQAHAVQILTWERLPLAIPLVVDQERIVFVDRNVRIGVPTNVGERLRVQSAGGAVYLRANAPIEPTRLQLQDADTGA
;
A
#
# COMPACT_ATOMS: atom_id res chain seq x y z
N MET A 1 35.71 12.52 27.64
CA MET A 1 34.38 12.16 28.18
C MET A 1 33.22 12.92 27.51
N LYS A 2 33.29 14.24 27.30
CA LYS A 2 32.21 15.04 26.68
C LYS A 2 31.88 14.66 25.22
N HIS A 3 32.88 14.37 24.39
CA HIS A 3 32.67 14.01 22.97
C HIS A 3 32.07 12.61 22.78
N GLN A 4 32.39 11.66 23.68
CA GLN A 4 31.80 10.32 23.63
C GLN A 4 30.30 10.36 23.94
N PHE A 5 29.90 11.23 24.87
CA PHE A 5 28.48 11.45 25.21
C PHE A 5 27.72 12.11 24.05
N ALA A 6 28.32 13.09 23.38
CA ALA A 6 27.75 13.72 22.20
C ALA A 6 27.59 12.73 21.02
N PHE A 7 28.56 11.84 20.82
CA PHE A 7 28.47 10.77 19.82
C PHE A 7 27.35 9.76 20.14
N TRP A 8 27.23 9.34 21.40
CA TRP A 8 26.15 8.45 21.84
C TRP A 8 24.77 9.10 21.65
N LEU A 9 24.61 10.37 22.02
CA LEU A 9 23.35 11.10 21.86
C LEU A 9 22.98 11.27 20.38
N SER A 10 23.96 11.58 19.53
CA SER A 10 23.77 11.69 18.08
C SER A 10 23.33 10.36 17.45
N SER A 11 23.92 9.23 17.87
CA SER A 11 23.52 7.90 17.38
C SER A 11 22.10 7.51 17.78
N VAL A 12 21.68 7.84 19.01
CA VAL A 12 20.31 7.58 19.49
C VAL A 12 19.30 8.37 18.66
N ILE A 13 19.60 9.63 18.35
CA ILE A 13 18.75 10.48 17.50
C ILE A 13 18.69 9.94 16.06
N ALA A 14 19.80 9.47 15.50
CA ALA A 14 19.81 8.92 14.14
C ALA A 14 18.94 7.66 13.98
N ILE A 15 18.88 6.78 14.99
CA ILE A 15 18.03 5.58 14.98
C ILE A 15 16.54 5.96 15.04
N ALA A 16 16.18 6.99 15.79
CA ALA A 16 14.79 7.43 15.96
C ALA A 16 14.15 8.04 14.69
N ILE A 17 14.95 8.46 13.71
CA ILE A 17 14.46 9.13 12.48
C ILE A 17 14.42 8.15 11.30
N THR A 18 14.64 6.85 11.51
CA THR A 18 14.61 5.88 10.41
C THR A 18 13.19 5.78 9.83
N PRO A 19 12.98 6.07 8.53
CA PRO A 19 11.69 5.85 7.91
C PRO A 19 11.38 4.35 7.92
N GLN A 20 10.17 4.00 8.34
CA GLN A 20 9.71 2.61 8.33
C GLN A 20 9.73 2.09 6.89
N ALA A 21 10.68 1.21 6.57
CA ALA A 21 10.74 0.58 5.26
C ALA A 21 9.50 -0.32 5.08
N HIS A 22 8.63 0.01 4.14
CA HIS A 22 7.48 -0.83 3.79
C HIS A 22 7.97 -2.04 2.98
N ALA A 23 8.07 -3.19 3.63
CA ALA A 23 8.46 -4.44 3.01
C ALA A 23 7.36 -4.99 2.08
N VAL A 24 7.79 -5.77 1.08
CA VAL A 24 6.89 -6.64 0.31
C VAL A 24 6.20 -7.60 1.28
N GLN A 25 4.88 -7.73 1.17
CA GLN A 25 4.09 -8.64 1.98
C GLN A 25 3.43 -9.66 1.07
N ILE A 26 3.65 -10.94 1.36
CA ILE A 26 3.00 -12.06 0.66
C ILE A 26 1.80 -12.46 1.51
N LEU A 27 0.61 -12.41 0.92
CA LEU A 27 -0.64 -12.81 1.56
C LEU A 27 -1.28 -13.92 0.72
N THR A 28 -1.66 -15.03 1.36
CA THR A 28 -2.45 -16.07 0.70
C THR A 28 -3.91 -15.65 0.72
N TRP A 29 -4.54 -15.63 -0.45
CA TRP A 29 -5.96 -15.29 -0.54
C TRP A 29 -6.84 -16.51 -0.32
N GLU A 30 -7.47 -16.58 0.85
CA GLU A 30 -8.34 -17.70 1.24
C GLU A 30 -9.83 -17.46 0.90
N ARG A 31 -10.10 -16.58 -0.07
CA ARG A 31 -11.45 -16.03 -0.38
C ARG A 31 -12.03 -15.14 0.73
N LEU A 32 -11.17 -14.60 1.59
CA LEU A 32 -11.49 -13.55 2.54
C LEU A 32 -11.02 -12.18 2.01
N PRO A 33 -11.67 -11.07 2.39
CA PRO A 33 -11.16 -9.74 2.07
C PRO A 33 -9.76 -9.54 2.63
N LEU A 34 -8.80 -9.18 1.77
CA LEU A 34 -7.44 -8.85 2.19
C LEU A 34 -7.35 -7.37 2.54
N ALA A 35 -6.91 -7.06 3.75
CA ALA A 35 -6.66 -5.70 4.18
C ALA A 35 -5.36 -5.19 3.55
N ILE A 36 -5.46 -4.15 2.72
CA ILE A 36 -4.32 -3.50 2.09
C ILE A 36 -4.17 -2.09 2.69
N PRO A 37 -3.25 -1.87 3.63
CA PRO A 37 -3.03 -0.54 4.19
C PRO A 37 -2.42 0.38 3.12
N LEU A 38 -2.93 1.61 3.04
CA LEU A 38 -2.41 2.65 2.16
C LEU A 38 -1.86 3.81 2.99
N VAL A 39 -0.72 4.34 2.57
CA VAL A 39 -0.20 5.62 3.07
C VAL A 39 -0.56 6.68 2.04
N VAL A 40 -1.04 7.83 2.50
CA VAL A 40 -1.39 8.95 1.62
C VAL A 40 -0.16 9.35 0.80
N ASP A 41 -0.40 9.57 -0.50
CA ASP A 41 0.59 9.90 -1.52
C ASP A 41 1.65 8.83 -1.83
N GLN A 42 1.53 7.64 -1.24
CA GLN A 42 2.36 6.49 -1.58
C GLN A 42 1.58 5.48 -2.41
N GLU A 43 2.27 4.87 -3.36
CA GLU A 43 1.71 3.81 -4.19
C GLU A 43 1.94 2.44 -3.55
N ARG A 44 0.88 1.65 -3.46
CA ARG A 44 0.90 0.25 -3.05
C ARG A 44 0.61 -0.61 -4.28
N ILE A 45 1.51 -1.54 -4.54
CA ILE A 45 1.38 -2.50 -5.64
C ILE A 45 0.93 -3.83 -5.06
N VAL A 46 -0.14 -4.39 -5.63
CA VAL A 46 -0.69 -5.71 -5.27
C VAL A 46 -0.57 -6.61 -6.49
N PHE A 47 0.23 -7.67 -6.38
CA PHE A 47 0.33 -8.69 -7.43
C PHE A 47 -0.86 -9.63 -7.32
N VAL A 48 -1.56 -9.84 -8.43
CA VAL A 48 -2.77 -10.68 -8.52
C VAL A 48 -2.67 -11.72 -9.63
N ASP A 49 -1.50 -11.84 -10.26
CA ASP A 49 -1.11 -12.80 -11.30
C ASP A 49 -1.97 -12.81 -12.58
N ARG A 50 -2.94 -11.90 -12.69
CA ARG A 50 -3.86 -11.75 -13.83
C ARG A 50 -4.26 -10.29 -14.02
N ASN A 51 -4.61 -9.91 -15.24
CA ASN A 51 -5.18 -8.59 -15.47
C ASN A 51 -6.61 -8.54 -14.93
N VAL A 52 -6.95 -7.47 -14.22
CA VAL A 52 -8.26 -7.32 -13.59
C VAL A 52 -8.85 -5.95 -13.88
N ARG A 53 -10.18 -5.89 -13.97
CA ARG A 53 -10.95 -4.65 -13.90
C ARG A 53 -11.28 -4.40 -12.43
N ILE A 54 -11.20 -3.15 -11.99
CA ILE A 54 -11.47 -2.79 -10.60
C ILE A 54 -12.73 -1.93 -10.52
N GLY A 55 -13.70 -2.40 -9.75
CA GLY A 55 -14.83 -1.59 -9.31
C GLY A 55 -14.41 -0.70 -8.15
N VAL A 56 -14.43 0.63 -8.36
CA VAL A 56 -14.13 1.63 -7.32
C VAL A 56 -15.43 2.24 -6.82
N PRO A 57 -15.75 2.11 -5.51
CA PRO A 57 -16.91 2.75 -4.93
C PRO A 57 -16.88 4.28 -5.04
N THR A 58 -18.03 4.90 -5.27
CA THR A 58 -18.15 6.36 -5.49
C THR A 58 -17.71 7.19 -4.28
N ASN A 59 -17.81 6.67 -3.06
CA ASN A 59 -17.37 7.35 -1.85
C ASN A 59 -15.86 7.60 -1.78
N VAL A 60 -15.05 6.90 -2.59
CA VAL A 60 -13.58 7.04 -2.63
C VAL A 60 -13.03 7.35 -4.02
N GLY A 61 -13.86 7.47 -5.05
CA GLY A 61 -13.44 7.54 -6.45
C GLY A 61 -12.37 8.60 -6.76
N GLU A 62 -12.54 9.83 -6.26
CA GLU A 62 -11.54 10.90 -6.47
C GLU A 62 -10.37 10.82 -5.48
N ARG A 63 -10.55 10.08 -4.38
CA ARG A 63 -9.54 9.96 -3.30
C ARG A 63 -8.58 8.80 -3.48
N LEU A 64 -8.95 7.82 -4.30
CA LEU A 64 -8.20 6.60 -4.54
C LEU A 64 -7.95 6.45 -6.03
N ARG A 65 -6.70 6.65 -6.44
CA ARG A 65 -6.24 6.29 -7.78
C ARG A 65 -6.04 4.79 -7.85
N VAL A 66 -6.65 4.17 -8.86
CA VAL A 66 -6.53 2.73 -9.15
C VAL A 66 -6.08 2.53 -10.58
N GLN A 67 -5.09 1.67 -10.80
CA GLN A 67 -4.69 1.21 -12.12
C GLN A 67 -4.44 -0.30 -12.10
N SER A 68 -4.68 -0.97 -13.23
CA SER A 68 -4.28 -2.37 -13.42
C SER A 68 -3.45 -2.49 -14.69
N ALA A 69 -2.30 -3.14 -14.57
CA ALA A 69 -1.42 -3.43 -15.69
C ALA A 69 -0.47 -4.58 -15.33
N GLY A 70 -0.19 -5.46 -16.28
CA GLY A 70 0.86 -6.48 -16.15
C GLY A 70 0.65 -7.46 -14.99
N GLY A 71 -0.59 -7.81 -14.65
CA GLY A 71 -0.90 -8.71 -13.53
C GLY A 71 -0.81 -8.07 -12.13
N ALA A 72 -0.69 -6.74 -12.06
CA ALA A 72 -0.65 -5.99 -10.82
C ALA A 72 -1.75 -4.92 -10.74
N VAL A 73 -2.11 -4.57 -9.50
CA VAL A 73 -3.00 -3.46 -9.16
C VAL A 73 -2.20 -2.40 -8.41
N TYR A 74 -2.24 -1.18 -8.91
CA TYR A 74 -1.58 -0.02 -8.34
C TYR A 74 -2.62 0.84 -7.63
N LEU A 75 -2.42 1.03 -6.33
CA LEU A 75 -3.32 1.77 -5.45
C LEU A 75 -2.59 2.96 -4.86
N ARG A 76 -3.12 4.17 -5.04
CA ARG A 76 -2.61 5.37 -4.36
C ARG A 76 -3.76 6.20 -3.82
N ALA A 77 -3.77 6.38 -2.51
CA ALA A 77 -4.67 7.33 -1.86
C ALA A 77 -4.04 8.74 -1.92
N ASN A 78 -4.80 9.76 -2.29
CA ASN A 78 -4.37 11.17 -2.24
C ASN A 78 -4.89 11.91 -0.98
N ALA A 79 -5.75 11.24 -0.20
CA ALA A 79 -6.30 11.71 1.05
C ALA A 79 -6.64 10.49 1.93
N PRO A 80 -6.84 10.66 3.24
CA PRO A 80 -7.33 9.57 4.09
C PRO A 80 -8.64 8.99 3.55
N ILE A 81 -8.76 7.66 3.59
CA ILE A 81 -9.95 6.91 3.16
C ILE A 81 -10.39 5.96 4.28
N GLU A 82 -11.70 5.79 4.41
CA GLU A 82 -12.26 4.73 5.25
C GLU A 82 -11.97 3.36 4.62
N PRO A 83 -11.88 2.27 5.43
CA PRO A 83 -11.76 0.92 4.90
C PRO A 83 -12.81 0.63 3.84
N THR A 84 -12.36 0.48 2.59
CA THR A 84 -13.23 0.36 1.42
C THR A 84 -12.88 -0.88 0.63
N ARG A 85 -13.89 -1.68 0.29
CA ARG A 85 -13.71 -2.89 -0.50
C ARG A 85 -13.65 -2.54 -1.99
N LEU A 86 -12.57 -2.94 -2.65
CA LEU A 86 -12.47 -2.96 -4.10
C LEU A 86 -12.91 -4.33 -4.61
N GLN A 87 -13.65 -4.35 -5.71
CA GLN A 87 -14.00 -5.59 -6.41
C GLN A 87 -13.07 -5.75 -7.59
N LEU A 88 -12.49 -6.95 -7.72
CA LEU A 88 -11.66 -7.33 -8.85
C LEU A 88 -12.47 -8.29 -9.71
N GLN A 89 -12.47 -8.04 -11.01
CA GLN A 89 -13.06 -8.91 -12.02
C GLN A 89 -11.95 -9.27 -13.01
N ASP A 90 -11.82 -10.54 -13.37
CA ASP A 90 -10.85 -10.97 -14.37
C ASP A 90 -11.11 -10.26 -15.70
N ALA A 91 -10.07 -9.66 -16.29
CA ALA A 91 -10.21 -8.82 -17.48
C ALA A 91 -10.49 -9.62 -18.76
N ASP A 92 -10.06 -10.88 -18.80
CA ASP A 92 -10.15 -11.77 -19.95
C ASP A 92 -11.46 -12.58 -19.94
N THR A 93 -11.87 -13.05 -18.75
CA THR A 93 -13.01 -13.96 -18.57
C THR A 93 -14.23 -13.30 -17.95
N GLY A 94 -14.07 -12.18 -17.25
CA GLY A 94 -15.15 -11.49 -16.55
C GLY A 94 -15.62 -12.18 -15.27
N ALA A 95 -14.93 -13.25 -14.83
CA ALA A 95 -15.22 -13.96 -13.58
C ALA A 95 -14.72 -13.20 -12.34
#